data_AF-A0AAJ4MR23-F1
#
_entry.id   AF-A0AAJ4MR23-F1
#
_cell.length_a   1.000
_cell.length_b   1.000
_cell.length_c   1.000
_cell.angle_alpha   90.00
_cell.angle_beta   90.00
_cell.angle_gamma   90.00
#
_symmetry.space_group_name_H-M   'P 1'
#
loop_
_entity.id
_entity.type
_entity.pdbx_description
1 polymer ?
#
loop_
_entity_poly.entity_id
_entity_poly.type
_entity_poly.pdbx_seq_one_letter_code
_entity_poly.pdbx_strand_id
1 'polypeptide(L)'
;MNPVHFAFLALLFIAVFGTVLVAMRSFAPDPLRQRMDNATGKNAAAPGASGPSPWLARMVRLSGPLAKLSLPDQGWEGSVMRRRFMNAGLRQASAPILFFSAKTMLAIGLPLLLFLGLSASGSQMAGKALLFWLLIVAAIGYYLPNIVLAQMIKRRQRDIFESFPDALDLMTVCVEAGLAMDAALARVAAEIALKSTVLAEELHLVMLELRAGNTKERALRNLALRTGVEDVDALVAMLIQAERFGTSIAASLRVQSDQLRTKRRQMAEEEAAKIALKLLFPLIFFIFPSLLVVLMGPAFLQIYRVLLPSMGSGS
;
A
#
# COMPACT_ATOMS: atom_id res chain seq x y z
N MET A 1 3.58 -19.91 -35.68
CA MET A 1 2.92 -19.16 -34.58
C MET A 1 2.18 -18.00 -35.23
N ASN A 2 0.85 -18.02 -35.27
CA ASN A 2 0.10 -17.08 -36.13
C ASN A 2 0.15 -15.64 -35.57
N PRO A 3 0.30 -14.61 -36.43
CA PRO A 3 0.33 -13.20 -36.00
C PRO A 3 -0.93 -12.79 -35.23
N VAL A 4 -2.05 -13.47 -35.50
CA VAL A 4 -3.32 -13.33 -34.79
C VAL A 4 -3.21 -13.67 -33.30
N HIS A 5 -2.38 -14.66 -32.91
CA HIS A 5 -2.17 -15.00 -31.50
C HIS A 5 -1.38 -13.91 -30.76
N PHE A 6 -0.39 -13.29 -31.41
CA PHE A 6 0.35 -12.17 -30.82
C PHE A 6 -0.52 -10.92 -30.67
N ALA A 7 -1.32 -10.60 -31.68
CA ALA A 7 -2.27 -9.48 -31.62
C ALA A 7 -3.31 -9.67 -30.51
N PHE A 8 -3.81 -10.90 -30.35
CA PHE A 8 -4.76 -11.24 -29.29
C PHE A 8 -4.14 -11.15 -27.88
N LEU A 9 -2.94 -11.71 -27.67
CA LEU A 9 -2.20 -11.60 -26.41
C LEU A 9 -1.89 -10.14 -26.06
N ALA A 10 -1.52 -9.33 -27.04
CA ALA A 10 -1.28 -7.90 -26.85
C ALA A 10 -2.56 -7.15 -26.48
N LEU A 11 -3.70 -7.45 -27.12
CA LEU A 11 -4.98 -6.81 -26.84
C LEU A 11 -5.52 -7.20 -25.46
N LEU A 12 -5.41 -8.48 -25.08
CA LEU A 12 -5.72 -8.95 -23.73
C LEU A 12 -4.82 -8.26 -22.70
N PHE A 13 -3.50 -8.20 -22.97
CA PHE A 13 -2.55 -7.49 -22.12
C PHE A 13 -2.94 -6.01 -21.96
N ILE A 14 -3.29 -5.31 -23.03
CA ILE A 14 -3.72 -3.90 -22.99
C ILE A 14 -5.04 -3.74 -22.22
N ALA A 15 -6.01 -4.65 -22.37
CA ALA A 15 -7.27 -4.60 -21.64
C ALA A 15 -7.09 -4.86 -20.13
N VAL A 16 -6.30 -5.87 -19.76
CA VAL A 16 -5.94 -6.15 -18.36
C VAL A 16 -5.12 -5.00 -17.78
N PHE A 17 -4.08 -4.57 -18.47
CA PHE A 17 -3.21 -3.49 -18.02
C PHE A 17 -3.96 -2.16 -17.93
N GLY A 18 -4.85 -1.89 -18.89
CA GLY A 18 -5.71 -0.71 -18.92
C GLY A 18 -6.73 -0.68 -17.79
N THR A 19 -7.42 -1.79 -17.53
CA THR A 19 -8.35 -1.88 -16.38
C THR A 19 -7.62 -1.77 -15.04
N VAL A 20 -6.42 -2.34 -14.92
CA VAL A 20 -5.55 -2.17 -13.76
C VAL A 20 -5.08 -0.73 -13.63
N LEU A 21 -4.69 -0.06 -14.70
CA LEU A 21 -4.30 1.35 -14.68
C LEU A 21 -5.46 2.27 -14.33
N VAL A 22 -6.66 2.02 -14.86
CA VAL A 22 -7.86 2.79 -14.57
C VAL A 22 -8.30 2.59 -13.13
N ALA A 23 -8.26 1.36 -12.61
CA ALA A 23 -8.48 1.09 -11.19
C ALA A 23 -7.39 1.77 -10.34
N MET A 24 -6.11 1.63 -10.69
CA MET A 24 -5.04 2.31 -9.98
C MET A 24 -5.20 3.84 -10.02
N ARG A 25 -5.68 4.43 -11.11
CA ARG A 25 -5.89 5.87 -11.25
C ARG A 25 -7.17 6.36 -10.56
N SER A 26 -8.22 5.55 -10.51
CA SER A 26 -9.44 5.90 -9.77
C SER A 26 -9.28 5.74 -8.25
N PHE A 27 -8.37 4.86 -7.81
CA PHE A 27 -8.04 4.64 -6.41
C PHE A 27 -6.78 5.37 -5.93
N ALA A 28 -5.93 5.90 -6.81
CA ALA A 28 -4.84 6.79 -6.43
C ALA A 28 -5.43 8.18 -6.09
N PRO A 29 -5.28 8.68 -4.84
CA PRO A 29 -5.63 10.06 -4.55
C PRO A 29 -4.75 10.97 -5.39
N ASP A 30 -5.33 11.80 -6.26
CA ASP A 30 -4.59 12.75 -7.11
C ASP A 30 -3.90 13.81 -6.21
N PRO A 31 -2.57 13.75 -5.99
CA PRO A 31 -1.87 14.77 -5.20
C PRO A 31 -1.80 16.11 -5.97
N LEU A 32 -2.01 16.08 -7.29
CA LEU A 32 -2.05 17.25 -8.16
C LEU A 32 -3.31 18.10 -7.94
N ARG A 33 -4.46 17.49 -7.61
CA ARG A 33 -5.67 18.25 -7.28
C ARG A 33 -5.51 18.98 -5.95
N GLN A 34 -4.94 18.33 -4.94
CA GLN A 34 -4.62 18.98 -3.67
C GLN A 34 -3.60 20.14 -3.83
N ARG A 35 -2.63 20.02 -4.76
CA ARG A 35 -1.68 21.10 -5.05
C ARG A 35 -2.32 22.24 -5.86
N MET A 36 -3.22 21.95 -6.79
CA MET A 36 -3.95 22.99 -7.52
C MET A 36 -4.94 23.72 -6.61
N ASP A 37 -5.64 23.02 -5.71
CA ASP A 37 -6.54 23.66 -4.73
C ASP A 37 -5.79 24.59 -3.76
N ASN A 38 -4.55 24.22 -3.38
CA ASN A 38 -3.67 25.06 -2.57
C ASN A 38 -3.05 26.23 -3.38
N ALA A 39 -2.69 26.03 -4.64
CA ALA A 39 -2.15 27.09 -5.51
C ALA A 39 -3.22 28.11 -5.98
N THR A 40 -4.49 27.70 -6.01
CA THR A 40 -5.61 28.57 -6.46
C THR A 40 -6.22 29.38 -5.30
N GLY A 41 -5.59 29.43 -4.12
CA GLY A 41 -5.94 30.36 -3.05
C GLY A 41 -7.38 30.25 -2.56
N LYS A 42 -8.00 29.05 -2.64
CA LYS A 42 -9.42 28.84 -2.33
C LYS A 42 -9.68 28.39 -0.88
N ASN A 43 -8.81 28.78 0.05
CA ASN A 43 -8.99 28.54 1.49
C ASN A 43 -8.97 29.87 2.27
N ALA A 44 -10.08 30.61 2.16
CA ALA A 44 -10.48 31.61 3.14
C ALA A 44 -12.02 31.64 3.35
N ALA A 45 -12.73 30.54 3.06
CA ALA A 45 -14.14 30.42 3.38
C ALA A 45 -14.47 29.01 3.89
N ALA A 46 -15.29 28.98 4.94
CA ALA A 46 -15.71 27.84 5.76
C ALA A 46 -16.17 26.58 4.98
N PRO A 47 -16.14 25.39 5.62
CA PRO A 47 -16.52 24.13 4.99
C PRO A 47 -18.03 24.03 4.83
N GLY A 48 -18.52 24.25 3.61
CA GLY A 48 -19.93 24.06 3.28
C GLY A 48 -20.26 24.31 1.81
N ALA A 49 -20.77 23.26 1.15
CA ALA A 49 -21.58 23.30 -0.08
C ALA A 49 -20.89 23.60 -1.43
N SER A 50 -20.23 22.59 -2.00
CA SER A 50 -20.47 22.26 -3.42
C SER A 50 -21.56 21.20 -3.47
N GLY A 51 -22.80 21.63 -3.68
CA GLY A 51 -23.99 20.76 -3.67
C GLY A 51 -23.95 19.66 -4.74
N PRO A 52 -24.53 18.48 -4.49
CA PRO A 52 -24.72 17.46 -5.52
C PRO A 52 -25.72 17.94 -6.58
N SER A 53 -25.58 17.46 -7.82
CA SER A 53 -26.50 17.76 -8.92
C SER A 53 -28.00 17.57 -8.51
N PRO A 54 -28.93 18.37 -9.05
CA PRO A 54 -30.37 18.28 -8.72
C PRO A 54 -30.98 16.88 -8.90
N TRP A 55 -30.41 16.11 -9.81
CA TRP A 55 -30.73 14.71 -10.09
C TRP A 55 -30.30 13.77 -8.95
N LEU A 56 -29.08 13.91 -8.43
CA LEU A 56 -28.57 13.13 -7.29
C LEU A 56 -29.36 13.42 -6.01
N ALA A 57 -29.74 14.67 -5.78
CA ALA A 57 -30.57 15.06 -4.62
C ALA A 57 -31.98 14.44 -4.67
N ARG A 58 -32.57 14.30 -5.87
CA ARG A 58 -33.86 13.61 -6.06
C ARG A 58 -33.74 12.10 -5.90
N MET A 59 -32.67 11.48 -6.40
CA MET A 59 -32.44 10.04 -6.23
C MET A 59 -32.23 9.64 -4.77
N VAL A 60 -31.48 10.44 -4.00
CA VAL A 60 -31.25 10.20 -2.56
C VAL A 60 -32.52 10.33 -1.73
N ARG A 61 -33.44 11.23 -2.10
CA ARG A 61 -34.76 11.35 -1.44
C ARG A 61 -35.70 10.21 -1.79
N LEU A 62 -35.68 9.73 -3.03
CA LEU A 62 -36.51 8.59 -3.47
C LEU A 62 -35.99 7.25 -2.93
N SER A 63 -34.69 7.13 -2.64
CA SER A 63 -34.12 5.93 -2.00
C SER A 63 -34.17 5.96 -0.48
N GLY A 64 -34.61 7.06 0.15
CA GLY A 64 -34.68 7.21 1.62
C GLY A 64 -35.45 6.10 2.38
N PRO A 65 -36.61 5.61 1.89
CA PRO A 65 -37.32 4.52 2.53
C PRO A 65 -36.71 3.12 2.24
N LEU A 66 -35.97 2.97 1.15
CA LEU A 66 -35.30 1.72 0.75
C LEU A 66 -33.89 1.58 1.37
N ALA A 67 -33.20 2.69 1.65
CA ALA A 67 -31.90 2.72 2.32
C ALA A 67 -31.97 2.21 3.77
N LYS A 68 -33.13 2.33 4.43
CA LYS A 68 -33.38 1.73 5.75
C LYS A 68 -33.59 0.21 5.72
N LEU A 69 -33.87 -0.37 4.55
CA LEU A 69 -34.09 -1.81 4.40
C LEU A 69 -32.85 -2.57 3.90
N SER A 70 -31.75 -1.86 3.62
CA SER A 70 -30.48 -2.43 3.10
C SER A 70 -29.26 -2.09 3.94
N LEU A 71 -29.46 -1.59 5.16
CA LEU A 71 -28.43 -1.49 6.19
C LEU A 71 -28.48 -2.77 7.04
N PRO A 72 -27.67 -3.81 6.73
CA PRO A 72 -27.37 -4.83 7.72
C PRO A 72 -26.46 -4.19 8.78
N ASP A 73 -27.08 -3.64 9.82
CA ASP A 73 -26.43 -3.46 11.12
C ASP A 73 -26.29 -4.83 11.76
N GLN A 74 -25.06 -5.39 11.68
CA GLN A 74 -24.40 -6.16 12.74
C GLN A 74 -23.03 -6.64 12.23
N GLY A 75 -21.94 -6.02 12.72
CA GLY A 75 -20.58 -6.61 12.67
C GLY A 75 -19.51 -5.91 11.80
N TRP A 76 -19.84 -4.87 11.02
CA TRP A 76 -18.86 -4.24 10.11
C TRP A 76 -17.95 -3.18 10.74
N GLU A 77 -18.34 -2.59 11.88
CA GLU A 77 -17.61 -1.46 12.47
C GLU A 77 -16.25 -1.84 13.07
N GLY A 78 -16.11 -3.07 13.57
CA GLY A 78 -14.84 -3.63 14.07
C GLY A 78 -14.08 -4.50 13.05
N SER A 79 -14.58 -4.61 11.81
CA SER A 79 -14.02 -5.55 10.84
C SER A 79 -12.57 -5.21 10.47
N VAL A 80 -11.72 -6.23 10.35
CA VAL A 80 -10.32 -6.11 9.88
C VAL A 80 -10.25 -5.38 8.53
N MET A 81 -11.30 -5.54 7.70
CA MET A 81 -11.37 -4.91 6.39
C MET A 81 -11.60 -3.40 6.47
N ARG A 82 -12.47 -2.91 7.38
CA ARG A 82 -12.65 -1.46 7.59
C ARG A 82 -11.35 -0.80 8.06
N ARG A 83 -10.61 -1.47 8.95
CA ARG A 83 -9.26 -1.02 9.36
C ARG A 83 -8.31 -0.92 8.17
N ARG A 84 -8.29 -1.89 7.26
CA ARG A 84 -7.48 -1.82 6.02
C ARG A 84 -7.85 -0.64 5.14
N PHE A 85 -9.14 -0.33 4.96
CA PHE A 85 -9.56 0.84 4.20
C PHE A 85 -9.17 2.17 4.86
N MET A 86 -9.29 2.26 6.20
CA MET A 86 -8.83 3.43 6.96
C MET A 86 -7.32 3.62 6.81
N ASN A 87 -6.54 2.56 6.97
CA ASN A 87 -5.08 2.60 6.83
C ASN A 87 -4.66 2.97 5.40
N ALA A 88 -5.46 2.61 4.39
CA ALA A 88 -5.26 3.01 2.99
C ALA A 88 -5.59 4.49 2.72
N GLY A 89 -6.22 5.20 3.66
CA GLY A 89 -6.72 6.57 3.46
C GLY A 89 -8.04 6.64 2.68
N LEU A 90 -8.69 5.50 2.44
CA LEU A 90 -9.95 5.42 1.71
C LEU A 90 -11.12 5.67 2.67
N ARG A 91 -11.41 6.95 2.94
CA ARG A 91 -12.43 7.40 3.91
C ARG A 91 -13.84 7.54 3.35
N GLN A 92 -14.01 7.43 2.02
CA GLN A 92 -15.31 7.61 1.37
C GLN A 92 -16.25 6.44 1.65
N ALA A 93 -17.52 6.71 1.93
CA ALA A 93 -18.54 5.68 2.15
C ALA A 93 -18.74 4.74 0.94
N SER A 94 -18.37 5.19 -0.26
CA SER A 94 -18.39 4.41 -1.51
C SER A 94 -17.19 3.46 -1.67
N ALA A 95 -16.11 3.61 -0.90
CA ALA A 95 -14.88 2.87 -1.11
C ALA A 95 -15.03 1.34 -1.01
N PRO A 96 -15.79 0.77 -0.05
CA PRO A 96 -16.02 -0.67 0.00
C PRO A 96 -16.80 -1.15 -1.23
N ILE A 97 -17.82 -0.41 -1.65
CA ILE A 97 -18.66 -0.76 -2.80
C ILE A 97 -17.81 -0.79 -4.07
N LEU A 98 -16.99 0.23 -4.30
CA LEU A 98 -16.07 0.30 -5.43
C LEU A 98 -15.03 -0.82 -5.41
N PHE A 99 -14.52 -1.19 -4.23
CA PHE A 99 -13.56 -2.28 -4.10
C PHE A 99 -14.18 -3.64 -4.45
N PHE A 100 -15.35 -3.95 -3.87
CA PHE A 100 -16.02 -5.22 -4.15
C PHE A 100 -16.55 -5.29 -5.59
N SER A 101 -17.04 -4.18 -6.15
CA SER A 101 -17.46 -4.13 -7.55
C SER A 101 -16.28 -4.30 -8.52
N ALA A 102 -15.14 -3.64 -8.26
CA ALA A 102 -13.93 -3.87 -9.04
C ALA A 102 -13.46 -5.32 -8.94
N LYS A 103 -13.54 -5.92 -7.74
CA LYS A 103 -13.15 -7.32 -7.51
C LYS A 103 -14.03 -8.30 -8.28
N THR A 104 -15.35 -8.14 -8.24
CA THR A 104 -16.27 -9.02 -8.99
C THR A 104 -16.15 -8.79 -10.50
N MET A 105 -16.03 -7.53 -10.93
CA MET A 105 -15.85 -7.17 -12.34
C MET A 105 -14.56 -7.74 -12.92
N LEU A 106 -13.45 -7.71 -12.17
CA LEU A 106 -12.18 -8.31 -12.61
C LEU A 106 -12.22 -9.85 -12.57
N ALA A 107 -12.80 -10.43 -11.53
CA ALA A 107 -12.90 -11.88 -11.38
C ALA A 107 -13.74 -12.55 -12.50
N ILE A 108 -14.75 -11.84 -13.03
CA ILE A 108 -15.62 -12.34 -14.10
C ILE A 108 -15.17 -11.83 -15.47
N GLY A 109 -14.80 -10.54 -15.56
CA GLY A 109 -14.44 -9.89 -16.81
C GLY A 109 -13.17 -10.45 -17.44
N LEU A 110 -12.15 -10.77 -16.64
CA LEU A 110 -10.89 -11.32 -17.16
C LEU A 110 -11.06 -12.71 -17.79
N PRO A 111 -11.72 -13.70 -17.13
CA PRO A 111 -12.04 -14.98 -17.77
C PRO A 111 -12.92 -14.83 -19.00
N LEU A 112 -13.92 -13.94 -18.96
CA LEU A 112 -14.83 -13.72 -20.09
C LEU A 112 -14.09 -13.18 -21.31
N LEU A 113 -13.19 -12.20 -21.11
CA LEU A 113 -12.34 -11.66 -22.17
C LEU A 113 -11.42 -12.73 -22.75
N LEU A 114 -10.82 -13.57 -21.90
CA LEU A 114 -10.01 -14.70 -22.34
C LEU A 114 -10.85 -15.69 -23.18
N PHE A 115 -12.05 -16.03 -22.71
CA PHE A 115 -12.94 -16.96 -23.40
C PHE A 115 -13.36 -16.44 -24.78
N LEU A 116 -13.88 -15.21 -24.86
CA LEU A 116 -14.31 -14.57 -26.12
C LEU A 116 -13.17 -14.50 -27.13
N GLY A 117 -11.97 -14.20 -26.63
CA GLY A 117 -10.78 -14.11 -27.43
C GLY A 117 -10.27 -15.43 -28.00
N LEU A 118 -10.28 -16.49 -27.18
CA LEU A 118 -9.95 -17.84 -27.63
C LEU A 118 -10.98 -18.32 -28.66
N SER A 119 -12.28 -18.06 -28.43
CA SER A 119 -13.35 -18.38 -29.39
C SER A 119 -13.19 -17.65 -30.72
N ALA A 120 -12.81 -16.36 -30.71
CA ALA A 120 -12.59 -15.58 -31.94
C ALA A 120 -11.33 -16.01 -32.72
N SER A 121 -10.32 -16.55 -32.04
CA SER A 121 -9.06 -16.99 -32.66
C SER A 121 -9.14 -18.38 -33.33
N GLY A 122 -10.27 -19.08 -33.19
CA GLY A 122 -10.45 -20.44 -33.73
C GLY A 122 -9.57 -21.50 -33.04
N SER A 123 -8.91 -21.17 -31.92
CA SER A 123 -8.06 -22.11 -31.20
C SER A 123 -8.91 -23.17 -30.49
N GLN A 124 -8.86 -24.41 -30.96
CA GLN A 124 -9.49 -25.54 -30.27
C GLN A 124 -8.57 -26.02 -29.14
N MET A 125 -8.61 -25.31 -28.02
CA MET A 125 -7.98 -25.77 -26.80
C MET A 125 -8.81 -26.92 -26.22
N ALA A 126 -8.18 -28.01 -25.77
CA ALA A 126 -8.89 -29.09 -25.10
C ALA A 126 -9.72 -28.53 -23.92
N GLY A 127 -10.98 -28.94 -23.77
CA GLY A 127 -11.92 -28.35 -22.80
C GLY A 127 -11.38 -28.31 -21.36
N LYS A 128 -10.59 -29.31 -20.96
CA LYS A 128 -9.91 -29.33 -19.64
C LYS A 128 -8.84 -28.25 -19.50
N ALA A 129 -8.04 -28.00 -20.55
CA ALA A 129 -7.01 -26.97 -20.54
C ALA A 129 -7.62 -25.57 -20.55
N LEU A 130 -8.74 -25.37 -21.28
CA LEU A 130 -9.48 -24.11 -21.28
C LEU A 130 -10.06 -23.78 -19.90
N LEU A 131 -10.68 -24.76 -19.23
CA LEU A 131 -11.19 -24.60 -17.87
C LEU A 131 -10.08 -24.26 -16.87
N PHE A 132 -8.90 -24.91 -16.99
CA PHE A 132 -7.75 -24.63 -16.15
C PHE A 132 -7.27 -23.18 -16.27
N TRP A 133 -7.10 -22.68 -17.50
CA TRP A 133 -6.69 -21.29 -17.74
C TRP A 133 -7.71 -20.26 -17.28
N LEU A 134 -9.01 -20.51 -17.50
CA LEU A 134 -10.08 -19.64 -17.00
C LEU A 134 -10.05 -19.54 -15.48
N LEU A 135 -9.84 -20.66 -14.78
CA LEU A 135 -9.77 -20.69 -13.32
C LEU A 135 -8.56 -19.91 -12.80
N ILE A 136 -7.39 -20.05 -13.43
CA ILE A 136 -6.19 -19.26 -13.09
C ILE A 136 -6.45 -17.77 -13.27
N VAL A 137 -7.01 -17.36 -14.41
CA VAL A 137 -7.27 -15.95 -14.70
C VAL A 137 -8.34 -15.37 -13.77
N ALA A 138 -9.36 -16.15 -13.42
CA ALA A 138 -10.36 -15.77 -12.43
C ALA A 138 -9.73 -15.55 -11.05
N ALA A 139 -8.85 -16.48 -10.63
CA ALA A 139 -8.11 -16.36 -9.38
C ALA A 139 -7.25 -15.09 -9.37
N ILE A 140 -6.47 -14.84 -10.43
CA ILE A 140 -5.65 -13.62 -10.56
C ILE A 140 -6.54 -12.37 -10.45
N GLY A 141 -7.65 -12.31 -11.19
CA GLY A 141 -8.58 -11.19 -11.16
C GLY A 141 -9.18 -10.92 -9.77
N TYR A 142 -9.42 -11.98 -8.99
CA TYR A 142 -9.93 -11.87 -7.64
C TYR A 142 -8.88 -11.43 -6.60
N TYR A 143 -7.62 -11.87 -6.75
CA TYR A 143 -6.55 -11.52 -5.80
C TYR A 143 -5.91 -10.15 -6.08
N LEU A 144 -5.93 -9.69 -7.33
CA LEU A 144 -5.26 -8.46 -7.74
C LEU A 144 -5.67 -7.20 -6.95
N PRO A 145 -6.98 -6.93 -6.69
CA PRO A 145 -7.38 -5.77 -5.88
C PRO A 145 -6.86 -5.81 -4.45
N ASN A 146 -6.75 -7.00 -3.85
CA ASN A 146 -6.21 -7.14 -2.49
C ASN A 146 -4.73 -6.72 -2.44
N ILE A 147 -3.96 -7.09 -3.46
CA ILE A 147 -2.54 -6.73 -3.57
C ILE A 147 -2.40 -5.22 -3.74
N VAL A 148 -3.22 -4.59 -4.60
CA VAL A 148 -3.23 -3.14 -4.79
C VAL A 148 -3.54 -2.42 -3.49
N LEU A 149 -4.59 -2.85 -2.76
CA LEU A 149 -4.94 -2.28 -1.47
C LEU A 149 -3.81 -2.42 -0.44
N ALA A 150 -3.19 -3.59 -0.34
CA ALA A 150 -2.04 -3.81 0.54
C ALA A 150 -0.85 -2.91 0.18
N GLN A 151 -0.58 -2.72 -1.12
CA GLN A 151 0.46 -1.83 -1.60
C GLN A 151 0.18 -0.36 -1.23
N MET A 152 -1.08 0.08 -1.35
CA MET A 152 -1.51 1.42 -0.96
C MET A 152 -1.33 1.66 0.54
N ILE A 153 -1.78 0.72 1.37
CA ILE A 153 -1.59 0.75 2.83
C ILE A 153 -0.11 0.86 3.15
N LYS A 154 0.72 -0.04 2.59
CA LYS A 154 2.16 -0.08 2.84
C LYS A 154 2.86 1.23 2.44
N ARG A 155 2.48 1.81 1.29
CA ARG A 155 3.03 3.11 0.85
C ARG A 155 2.69 4.23 1.83
N ARG A 156 1.43 4.29 2.27
CA ARG A 156 0.94 5.31 3.20
C ARG A 156 1.56 5.17 4.58
N GLN A 157 1.64 3.96 5.10
CA GLN A 157 2.30 3.66 6.37
C GLN A 157 3.78 3.98 6.34
N ARG A 158 4.46 3.71 5.23
CA ARG A 158 5.86 4.07 5.05
C ARG A 158 6.08 5.59 5.04
N ASP A 159 5.23 6.35 4.33
CA ASP A 159 5.31 7.82 4.32
C ASP A 159 5.14 8.40 5.74
N ILE A 160 4.18 7.86 6.50
CA ILE A 160 4.00 8.21 7.92
C ILE A 160 5.25 7.83 8.71
N PHE A 161 5.72 6.59 8.65
CA PHE A 161 6.88 6.11 9.39
C PHE A 161 8.15 6.94 9.12
N GLU A 162 8.41 7.30 7.87
CA GLU A 162 9.61 8.06 7.48
C GLU A 162 9.56 9.53 7.94
N SER A 163 8.37 10.13 8.02
CA SER A 163 8.16 11.53 8.42
C SER A 163 7.84 11.71 9.91
N PHE A 164 7.51 10.63 10.61
CA PHE A 164 7.10 10.65 12.02
C PHE A 164 8.19 11.12 13.00
N PRO A 165 9.47 10.73 12.87
CA PRO A 165 10.51 11.23 13.76
C PRO A 165 10.65 12.76 13.72
N ASP A 166 10.53 13.37 12.54
CA ASP A 166 10.62 14.83 12.41
C ASP A 166 9.43 15.54 13.05
N ALA A 167 8.23 14.96 12.95
CA ALA A 167 7.05 15.47 13.63
C ALA A 167 7.22 15.43 15.16
N LEU A 168 7.85 14.37 15.68
CA LEU A 168 8.15 14.25 17.10
C LEU A 168 9.23 15.21 17.58
N ASP A 169 10.27 15.42 16.79
CA ASP A 169 11.30 16.41 17.09
C ASP A 169 10.67 17.80 17.23
N LEU A 170 9.83 18.18 16.26
CA LEU A 170 9.13 19.45 16.31
C LEU A 170 8.16 19.54 17.50
N MET A 171 7.45 18.45 17.81
CA MET A 171 6.55 18.42 18.96
C MET A 171 7.33 18.55 20.28
N THR A 172 8.49 17.91 20.38
CA THR A 172 9.37 18.00 21.55
C THR A 172 9.82 19.44 21.77
N VAL A 173 10.32 20.11 20.72
CA VAL A 173 10.74 21.52 20.80
C VAL A 173 9.58 22.44 21.19
N CYS A 174 8.37 22.20 20.65
CA CYS A 174 7.18 22.98 21.00
C CYS A 174 6.83 22.83 22.49
N VAL A 175 6.83 21.61 23.01
CA VAL A 175 6.48 21.34 24.42
C VAL A 175 7.58 21.82 25.37
N GLU A 176 8.86 21.67 25.01
CA GLU A 176 9.98 22.22 25.79
C GLU A 176 9.93 23.75 25.86
N ALA A 177 9.42 24.41 24.81
CA ALA A 177 9.17 25.85 24.80
C ALA A 177 7.92 26.28 25.61
N GLY A 178 7.24 25.34 26.27
CA GLY A 178 6.09 25.61 27.15
C GLY A 178 4.74 25.61 26.44
N LEU A 179 4.65 25.18 25.17
CA LEU A 179 3.35 25.02 24.52
C LEU A 179 2.59 23.84 25.14
N ALA A 180 1.30 24.08 25.41
CA ALA A 180 0.38 22.99 25.73
C ALA A 180 0.34 21.98 24.57
N MET A 181 0.19 20.70 24.89
CA MET A 181 0.25 19.61 23.92
C MET A 181 -0.68 19.80 22.72
N ASP A 182 -1.90 20.30 22.93
CA ASP A 182 -2.87 20.54 21.86
C ASP A 182 -2.42 21.66 20.90
N ALA A 183 -1.76 22.70 21.44
CA ALA A 183 -1.18 23.78 20.64
C ALA A 183 0.08 23.29 19.89
N ALA A 184 0.91 22.47 20.53
CA ALA A 184 2.05 21.83 19.89
C ALA A 184 1.61 20.94 18.72
N LEU A 185 0.57 20.12 18.89
CA LEU A 185 0.03 19.25 17.85
C LEU A 185 -0.51 20.04 16.65
N ALA A 186 -1.20 21.16 16.91
CA ALA A 186 -1.65 22.07 15.86
C ALA A 186 -0.49 22.71 15.08
N ARG A 187 0.57 23.13 15.78
CA ARG A 187 1.77 23.70 15.16
C ARG A 187 2.50 22.67 14.30
N VAL A 188 2.67 21.46 14.82
CA VAL A 188 3.33 20.34 14.12
C VAL A 188 2.53 19.95 12.88
N ALA A 189 1.20 19.86 12.96
CA ALA A 189 0.34 19.55 11.82
C ALA A 189 0.52 20.55 10.66
N ALA A 190 0.70 21.84 10.97
CA ALA A 190 0.92 22.87 9.96
C ALA A 190 2.31 22.79 9.31
N GLU A 191 3.36 22.59 10.11
CA GLU A 191 4.74 22.57 9.62
C GLU A 191 5.05 21.27 8.85
N ILE A 192 4.56 20.12 9.34
CA ILE A 192 4.84 18.81 8.71
C ILE A 192 4.14 18.65 7.36
N ALA A 193 3.13 19.47 7.06
CA ALA A 193 2.43 19.47 5.77
C ALA A 193 3.37 19.73 4.58
N LEU A 194 4.50 20.41 4.81
CA LEU A 194 5.55 20.62 3.80
C LEU A 194 6.32 19.33 3.49
N LYS A 195 6.42 18.41 4.45
CA LYS A 195 7.17 17.15 4.34
C LYS A 195 6.28 15.95 4.00
N SER A 196 5.18 15.77 4.73
CA SER A 196 4.18 14.72 4.49
C SER A 196 2.78 15.30 4.66
N THR A 197 2.04 15.34 3.57
CA THR A 197 0.62 15.71 3.58
C THR A 197 -0.22 14.66 4.30
N VAL A 198 0.17 13.38 4.20
CA VAL A 198 -0.54 12.27 4.84
C VAL A 198 -0.53 12.40 6.36
N LEU A 199 0.63 12.64 6.95
CA LEU A 199 0.77 12.79 8.40
C LEU A 199 0.08 14.07 8.88
N ALA A 200 0.22 15.17 8.14
CA ALA A 200 -0.45 16.44 8.45
C ALA A 200 -1.98 16.28 8.49
N GLU A 201 -2.58 15.60 7.50
CA GLU A 201 -4.02 15.32 7.47
C GLU A 201 -4.48 14.48 8.67
N GLU A 202 -3.68 13.50 9.10
CA GLU A 202 -3.99 12.67 10.26
C GLU A 202 -3.92 13.44 11.58
N LEU A 203 -2.92 14.32 11.76
CA LEU A 203 -2.85 15.21 12.92
C LEU A 203 -3.97 16.27 12.89
N HIS A 204 -4.33 16.77 11.72
CA HIS A 204 -5.46 17.69 11.58
C HIS A 204 -6.79 17.02 11.95
N LEU A 205 -6.98 15.74 11.60
CA LEU A 205 -8.14 14.98 12.07
C LEU A 205 -8.19 14.83 13.59
N VAL A 206 -7.04 14.63 14.26
CA VAL A 206 -7.00 14.62 15.73
C VAL A 206 -7.51 15.95 16.29
N MET A 207 -7.05 17.08 15.72
CA MET A 207 -7.55 18.40 16.13
C MET A 207 -9.06 18.56 15.92
N LEU A 208 -9.60 18.04 14.80
CA LEU A 208 -11.03 18.06 14.54
C LEU A 208 -11.81 17.19 15.54
N GLU A 209 -11.30 16.02 15.89
CA GLU A 209 -11.91 15.15 16.90
C GLU A 209 -11.94 15.81 18.28
N LEU A 210 -10.86 16.49 18.68
CA LEU A 210 -10.78 17.26 19.92
C LEU A 210 -11.79 18.42 19.92
N ARG A 211 -11.89 19.18 18.82
CA ARG A 211 -12.86 20.27 18.67
C ARG A 211 -14.31 19.79 18.66
N ALA A 212 -14.55 18.57 18.18
CA ALA A 212 -15.84 17.92 18.23
C ALA A 212 -16.20 17.37 19.63
N GLY A 213 -15.35 17.59 20.63
CA GLY A 213 -15.60 17.20 22.03
C GLY A 213 -15.17 15.78 22.38
N ASN A 214 -14.42 15.08 21.52
CA ASN A 214 -13.83 13.80 21.91
C ASN A 214 -12.74 14.01 22.96
N THR A 215 -12.59 13.02 23.85
CA THR A 215 -11.47 13.02 24.80
C THR A 215 -10.14 12.88 24.05
N LYS A 216 -9.08 13.48 24.60
CA LYS A 216 -7.73 13.39 24.02
C LYS A 216 -7.26 11.96 23.86
N GLU A 217 -7.47 11.13 24.87
CA GLU A 217 -7.20 9.69 24.80
C GLU A 217 -7.88 9.04 23.58
N ARG A 218 -9.18 9.31 23.37
CA ARG A 218 -9.92 8.73 22.24
C ARG A 218 -9.40 9.24 20.90
N ALA A 219 -9.12 10.53 20.76
CA ALA A 219 -8.59 11.10 19.53
C ALA A 219 -7.19 10.55 19.17
N LEU A 220 -6.32 10.38 20.17
CA LEU A 220 -5.00 9.76 19.99
C LEU A 220 -5.10 8.27 19.64
N ARG A 221 -5.99 7.51 20.30
CA ARG A 221 -6.24 6.11 19.92
C ARG A 221 -6.78 5.98 18.50
N ASN A 222 -7.66 6.89 18.08
CA ASN A 222 -8.14 6.92 16.71
C ASN A 222 -7.01 7.22 15.72
N LEU A 223 -6.06 8.10 16.05
CA LEU A 223 -4.86 8.33 15.23
C LEU A 223 -4.07 7.02 15.01
N ALA A 224 -3.79 6.28 16.07
CA ALA A 224 -3.09 4.99 15.98
C ALA A 224 -3.88 3.99 15.11
N LEU A 225 -5.21 3.91 15.29
CA LEU A 225 -6.07 3.04 14.50
C LEU A 225 -6.16 3.43 13.02
N ARG A 226 -6.10 4.72 12.67
CA ARG A 226 -6.19 5.22 11.28
C ARG A 226 -4.86 5.14 10.52
N THR A 227 -3.75 5.28 11.22
CA THR A 227 -2.41 5.18 10.64
C THR A 227 -1.98 3.72 10.53
N GLY A 228 -2.24 2.92 11.57
CA GLY A 228 -1.84 1.52 11.66
C GLY A 228 -0.32 1.34 11.69
N VAL A 229 0.43 2.37 12.07
CA VAL A 229 1.89 2.34 12.21
C VAL A 229 2.22 2.06 13.68
N GLU A 230 3.01 1.01 13.92
CA GLU A 230 3.35 0.55 15.28
C GLU A 230 4.00 1.65 16.13
N ASP A 231 4.88 2.45 15.53
CA ASP A 231 5.55 3.55 16.22
C ASP A 231 4.59 4.68 16.63
N VAL A 232 3.51 4.90 15.86
CA VAL A 232 2.45 5.84 16.22
C VAL A 232 1.64 5.30 17.40
N ASP A 233 1.34 4.00 17.40
CA ASP A 233 0.63 3.35 18.50
C ASP A 233 1.43 3.40 19.82
N ALA A 234 2.74 3.12 19.75
CA ALA A 234 3.65 3.22 20.88
C ALA A 234 3.69 4.65 21.46
N LEU A 235 3.79 5.67 20.60
CA LEU A 235 3.73 7.06 21.02
C LEU A 235 2.40 7.38 21.71
N VAL A 236 1.29 7.01 21.10
CA VAL A 236 -0.06 7.27 21.63
C VAL A 236 -0.23 6.65 23.02
N ALA A 237 0.20 5.41 23.19
CA ALA A 237 0.17 4.73 24.49
C ALA A 237 1.02 5.47 25.53
N MET A 238 2.23 5.89 25.15
CA MET A 238 3.11 6.68 26.01
C MET A 238 2.48 8.02 26.41
N LEU A 239 1.89 8.77 25.46
CA LEU A 239 1.27 10.07 25.72
C LEU A 239 0.09 9.97 26.67
N ILE A 240 -0.79 8.97 26.47
CA ILE A 240 -1.91 8.69 27.36
C ILE A 240 -1.40 8.34 28.77
N GLN A 241 -0.32 7.57 28.86
CA GLN A 241 0.30 7.21 30.12
C GLN A 241 0.90 8.44 30.83
N ALA A 242 1.62 9.28 30.10
CA ALA A 242 2.26 10.47 30.65
C ALA A 242 1.22 11.47 31.18
N GLU A 243 0.12 11.68 30.47
CA GLU A 243 -0.99 12.52 30.92
C GLU A 243 -1.66 11.95 32.18
N ARG A 244 -1.89 10.64 32.24
CA ARG A 244 -2.55 9.99 33.37
C ARG A 244 -1.72 9.99 34.66
N PHE A 245 -0.41 9.80 34.55
CA PHE A 245 0.49 9.72 35.70
C PHE A 245 1.25 11.04 35.97
N GLY A 246 1.02 12.07 35.16
CA GLY A 246 1.66 13.38 35.31
C GLY A 246 3.17 13.36 35.08
N THR A 247 3.70 12.39 34.32
CA THR A 247 5.13 12.36 33.99
C THR A 247 5.45 13.39 32.91
N SER A 248 6.72 13.82 32.83
CA SER A 248 7.12 14.84 31.85
C SER A 248 6.90 14.33 30.42
N ILE A 249 5.96 14.97 29.72
CA ILE A 249 5.65 14.70 28.30
C ILE A 249 6.87 15.02 27.43
N ALA A 250 7.58 16.12 27.71
CA ALA A 250 8.78 16.51 26.98
C ALA A 250 9.88 15.44 27.08
N ALA A 251 10.15 14.93 28.30
CA ALA A 251 11.15 13.89 28.50
C ALA A 251 10.79 12.60 27.76
N SER A 252 9.51 12.19 27.84
CA SER A 252 9.03 10.97 27.17
C SER A 252 9.06 11.10 25.65
N LEU A 253 8.73 12.27 25.11
CA LEU A 253 8.83 12.56 23.68
C LEU A 253 10.28 12.51 23.17
N ARG A 254 11.23 13.07 23.93
CA ARG A 254 12.66 13.03 23.59
C ARG A 254 13.16 11.59 23.48
N VAL A 255 12.88 10.77 24.49
CA VAL A 255 13.26 9.34 24.50
C VAL A 255 12.65 8.62 23.30
N GLN A 256 11.37 8.86 23.01
CA GLN A 256 10.70 8.24 21.86
C GLN A 256 11.30 8.67 20.52
N SER A 257 11.65 9.95 20.36
CA SER A 257 12.30 10.44 19.15
C SER A 257 13.68 9.81 18.94
N ASP A 258 14.51 9.74 19.99
CA ASP A 258 15.83 9.12 19.92
C ASP A 258 15.75 7.62 19.61
N GLN A 259 14.74 6.93 20.14
CA GLN A 259 14.46 5.54 19.78
C GLN A 259 14.13 5.39 18.28
N LEU A 260 13.29 6.26 17.72
CA LEU A 260 12.94 6.19 16.30
C LEU A 260 14.12 6.52 15.38
N ARG A 261 14.96 7.49 15.76
CA ARG A 261 16.20 7.80 15.04
C ARG A 261 17.13 6.60 15.04
N THR A 262 17.29 5.93 16.19
CA THR A 262 18.09 4.71 16.32
C THR A 262 17.53 3.58 15.46
N LYS A 263 16.21 3.34 15.52
CA LYS A 263 15.52 2.34 14.69
C LYS A 263 15.73 2.59 13.20
N ARG A 264 15.61 3.84 12.75
CA ARG A 264 15.85 4.22 11.35
C ARG A 264 17.29 3.93 10.91
N ARG A 265 18.27 4.19 11.77
CA ARG A 265 19.68 3.87 11.51
C ARG A 265 19.90 2.35 11.41
N GLN A 266 19.34 1.57 12.34
CA GLN A 266 19.44 0.11 12.34
C GLN A 266 18.83 -0.49 11.07
N MET A 267 17.66 0.01 10.63
CA MET A 267 17.04 -0.44 9.38
C MET A 267 17.93 -0.16 8.17
N ALA A 268 18.58 1.00 8.10
CA ALA A 268 19.52 1.32 7.04
C ALA A 268 20.76 0.40 7.07
N GLU A 269 21.28 0.09 8.26
CA GLU A 269 22.40 -0.84 8.44
C GLU A 269 22.01 -2.28 8.03
N GLU A 270 20.81 -2.73 8.37
CA GLU A 270 20.28 -4.02 7.93
C GLU A 270 20.11 -4.11 6.41
N GLU A 271 19.58 -3.06 5.77
CA GLU A 271 19.44 -3.01 4.32
C GLU A 271 20.80 -3.06 3.62
N ALA A 272 21.79 -2.33 4.14
CA ALA A 272 23.17 -2.39 3.66
C ALA A 272 23.78 -3.80 3.79
N ALA A 273 23.58 -4.46 4.94
CA ALA A 273 24.06 -5.83 5.15
C ALA A 273 23.39 -6.85 4.19
N LYS A 274 22.08 -6.69 3.91
CA LYS A 274 21.35 -7.55 2.96
C LYS A 274 21.86 -7.38 1.52
N ILE A 275 22.36 -6.20 1.14
CA ILE A 275 22.95 -5.97 -0.19
C ILE A 275 24.22 -6.81 -0.38
N ALA A 276 25.07 -6.92 0.64
CA ALA A 276 26.29 -7.73 0.58
C ALA A 276 25.99 -9.21 0.29
N LEU A 277 24.96 -9.78 0.93
CA LEU A 277 24.52 -11.15 0.67
C LEU A 277 23.94 -11.33 -0.74
N LYS A 278 23.23 -10.33 -1.28
CA LYS A 278 22.68 -10.38 -2.64
C LYS A 278 23.77 -10.42 -3.71
N LEU A 279 24.93 -9.82 -3.48
CA LEU A 279 26.09 -9.87 -4.40
C LEU A 279 26.72 -11.26 -4.48
N LEU A 280 26.57 -12.06 -3.43
CA LEU A 280 27.12 -13.42 -3.37
C LEU A 280 26.41 -14.36 -4.36
N PHE A 281 25.13 -14.12 -4.65
CA PHE A 281 24.35 -14.96 -5.56
C PHE A 281 24.89 -14.94 -7.02
N PRO A 282 25.05 -13.79 -7.69
CA PRO A 282 25.73 -13.74 -8.98
C PRO A 282 27.16 -14.29 -8.92
N LEU A 283 27.89 -14.01 -7.84
CA LEU A 283 29.27 -14.47 -7.68
C LEU A 283 29.34 -16.01 -7.73
N ILE A 284 28.50 -16.71 -6.98
CA ILE A 284 28.43 -18.17 -7.03
C ILE A 284 27.96 -18.63 -8.41
N PHE A 285 26.87 -18.09 -8.96
CA PHE A 285 26.31 -18.62 -10.20
C PHE A 285 27.18 -18.38 -11.44
N PHE A 286 28.03 -17.35 -11.47
CA PHE A 286 28.88 -17.05 -12.62
C PHE A 286 30.35 -17.45 -12.42
N ILE A 287 30.93 -17.17 -11.25
CA ILE A 287 32.36 -17.43 -11.02
C ILE A 287 32.60 -18.91 -10.71
N PHE A 288 31.75 -19.54 -9.88
CA PHE A 288 31.99 -20.93 -9.48
C PHE A 288 31.94 -21.92 -10.66
N PRO A 289 30.96 -21.88 -11.59
CA PRO A 289 30.99 -22.73 -12.77
C PRO A 289 32.19 -22.46 -13.68
N SER A 290 32.57 -21.18 -13.83
CA SER A 290 33.75 -20.80 -14.62
C SER A 290 35.04 -21.40 -14.03
N LEU A 291 35.21 -21.31 -12.70
CA LEU A 291 36.33 -21.93 -11.99
C LEU A 291 36.35 -23.45 -12.16
N LEU A 292 35.20 -24.12 -12.09
CA LEU A 292 35.10 -25.57 -12.25
C LEU A 292 35.54 -26.01 -13.65
N VAL A 293 35.11 -25.29 -14.69
CA VAL A 293 35.54 -25.54 -16.08
C VAL A 293 37.05 -25.35 -16.24
N VAL A 294 37.63 -24.31 -15.63
CA VAL A 294 39.08 -24.05 -15.73
C VAL A 294 39.90 -25.09 -14.98
N LEU A 295 39.49 -25.48 -13.76
CA LEU A 295 40.22 -26.45 -12.95
C LEU A 295 40.07 -27.89 -13.47
N MET A 296 38.84 -28.32 -13.79
CA MET A 296 38.57 -29.70 -14.19
C MET A 296 38.73 -29.93 -15.69
N GLY A 297 38.67 -28.88 -16.52
CA GLY A 297 38.85 -28.96 -17.97
C GLY A 297 40.09 -29.75 -18.42
N PRO A 298 41.32 -29.41 -17.96
CA PRO A 298 42.52 -30.14 -18.35
C PRO A 298 42.55 -31.59 -17.83
N ALA A 299 42.02 -31.84 -16.63
CA ALA A 299 41.93 -33.18 -16.06
C ALA A 299 41.03 -34.09 -16.90
N PHE A 300 39.86 -33.58 -17.31
CA PHE A 300 38.97 -34.31 -18.24
C PHE A 300 39.61 -34.54 -19.60
N LEU A 301 40.33 -33.54 -20.15
CA LEU A 301 41.03 -33.69 -21.43
C LEU A 301 42.17 -34.73 -21.36
N GLN A 302 42.90 -34.80 -20.24
CA GLN A 302 43.94 -35.81 -20.02
C GLN A 302 43.34 -37.21 -19.90
N ILE A 303 42.28 -37.38 -19.08
CA ILE A 303 41.59 -38.67 -18.96
C ILE A 303 41.09 -39.13 -20.33
N TYR A 304 40.43 -38.25 -21.09
CA TYR A 304 39.94 -38.57 -22.42
C TYR A 304 41.06 -39.01 -23.38
N ARG A 305 42.21 -38.32 -23.38
CA ARG A 305 43.37 -38.70 -24.21
C ARG A 305 44.02 -40.02 -23.82
N VAL A 306 44.02 -40.39 -22.54
CA VAL A 306 44.70 -41.60 -22.06
C VAL A 306 43.80 -42.84 -22.16
N LEU A 307 42.51 -42.70 -21.89
CA LEU A 307 41.58 -43.83 -21.77
C LEU A 307 41.00 -44.28 -23.13
N LEU A 308 40.74 -43.35 -24.07
CA LEU A 308 40.19 -43.71 -25.38
C LEU A 308 41.10 -44.59 -26.24
N PRO A 309 42.42 -44.31 -26.34
CA PRO A 309 43.33 -45.19 -27.08
C PRO A 309 43.42 -46.59 -26.47
N SER A 310 43.35 -46.71 -25.13
CA SER A 310 43.40 -48.01 -24.44
C SER A 310 42.15 -48.87 -24.60
N MET A 311 41.00 -48.26 -24.95
CA MET A 311 39.77 -49.00 -25.27
C MET A 311 39.65 -49.34 -26.76
N GLY A 312 40.35 -48.60 -27.63
CA GLY A 312 40.36 -48.83 -29.08
C GLY A 312 41.39 -49.85 -29.58
N SER A 313 42.36 -50.27 -28.74
CA SER A 313 43.39 -51.26 -29.12
C SER A 313 43.07 -52.70 -28.67
N GLY A 314 41.81 -52.98 -28.29
CA GLY A 314 41.37 -54.27 -27.73
C GLY A 314 40.42 -55.08 -28.62
N SER A 315 40.23 -54.71 -29.90
CA SER A 315 39.49 -55.50 -30.90
C SER A 315 40.41 -56.02 -31.99
#